data_AF-A0A2E7QWP7-F1
#
_entry.id   AF-A0A2E7QWP7-F1
#
_cell.length_a   1.000
_cell.length_b   1.000
_cell.length_c   1.000
_cell.angle_alpha   90.00
_cell.angle_beta   90.00
_cell.angle_gamma   90.00
#
_symmetry.space_group_name_H-M   'P 1'
#
loop_
_entity.id
_entity.type
_entity.pdbx_description
1 polymer ?
#
loop_
_entity_poly.entity_id
_entity_poly.type
_entity_poly.pdbx_seq_one_letter_code
_entity_poly.pdbx_strand_id
1 'polypeptide(L)'
;LSDGVMNLTLLQFQTQKDAGDERGKDFVGVHHFGFWVEDTDAVISEVENHGGEYHPGPEDTKNSEVKFRDPNGIVFDISSHGWDGAKR
;
A
#
# COMPACT_ATOMS: atom_id res chain seq x y z
N LEU A 1 -4.14 4.22 17.30
CA LEU A 1 -3.80 2.78 17.12
C LEU A 1 -4.26 2.05 18.36
N SER A 2 -5.36 1.32 18.26
CA SER A 2 -5.88 0.48 19.35
C SER A 2 -5.30 -0.94 19.26
N ASP A 3 -5.86 -1.85 20.04
CA ASP A 3 -5.79 -3.33 20.08
C ASP A 3 -6.07 -4.08 18.75
N GLY A 4 -5.88 -3.43 17.60
CA GLY A 4 -6.06 -4.04 16.29
C GLY A 4 -4.98 -5.06 15.92
N VAL A 5 -5.25 -5.84 14.88
CA VAL A 5 -4.28 -6.78 14.30
C VAL A 5 -3.45 -6.07 13.25
N MET A 6 -2.13 -6.27 13.28
CA MET A 6 -1.21 -5.84 12.23
C MET A 6 -0.43 -7.03 11.68
N ASN A 7 -0.16 -7.01 10.38
CA ASN A 7 0.79 -7.90 9.74
C ASN A 7 2.03 -7.09 9.34
N LEU A 8 3.22 -7.62 9.61
CA LEU A 8 4.49 -6.99 9.25
C LEU A 8 5.25 -7.89 8.27
N THR A 9 5.60 -7.32 7.12
CA THR A 9 6.42 -7.97 6.10
C THR A 9 7.76 -7.25 5.98
N LEU A 10 8.86 -8.00 6.02
CA LEU A 10 10.20 -7.48 5.72
C LEU A 10 10.52 -7.73 4.24
N LEU A 11 10.85 -6.66 3.52
CA LEU A 11 11.12 -6.70 2.09
C LEU A 11 12.57 -6.33 1.81
N GLN A 12 13.24 -7.15 0.99
CA GLN A 12 14.52 -6.81 0.38
C GLN A 12 14.35 -6.89 -1.14
N PHE A 13 14.13 -5.73 -1.76
CA PHE A 13 13.99 -5.64 -3.20
C PHE A 13 15.31 -5.98 -3.89
N GLN A 14 15.25 -6.84 -4.92
CA GLN A 14 16.43 -7.26 -5.66
C GLN A 14 16.77 -6.29 -6.80
N THR A 15 15.75 -5.65 -7.39
CA THR A 15 15.92 -4.70 -8.49
C THR A 15 15.23 -3.36 -8.21
N GLN A 16 15.63 -2.31 -8.93
CA GLN A 16 14.96 -1.00 -8.87
C GLN A 16 13.50 -1.08 -9.30
N LYS A 17 13.20 -1.95 -10.27
CA LYS A 17 11.84 -2.17 -10.76
C LYS A 17 10.97 -2.77 -9.66
N ASP A 18 11.50 -3.68 -8.85
CA ASP A 18 10.75 -4.34 -7.77
C ASP A 18 10.40 -3.38 -6.62
N ALA A 19 11.26 -2.39 -6.37
CA ALA A 19 10.99 -1.37 -5.35
C ALA A 19 9.77 -0.49 -5.72
N GLY A 20 9.52 -0.30 -7.01
CA GLY A 20 8.28 0.31 -7.50
C GLY A 20 8.14 1.81 -7.25
N ASP A 21 9.15 2.48 -6.69
CA ASP A 21 9.13 3.93 -6.49
C ASP A 21 10.52 4.59 -6.54
N GLU A 22 10.54 5.92 -6.36
CA GLU A 22 11.74 6.76 -6.45
C GLU A 22 12.83 6.50 -5.39
N ARG A 23 12.47 5.84 -4.27
CA ARG A 23 13.41 5.56 -3.18
C ARG A 23 14.32 4.38 -3.53
N GLY A 24 13.83 3.47 -4.37
CA GLY A 24 14.59 2.37 -4.94
C GLY A 24 14.96 1.25 -3.95
N LYS A 25 15.63 0.23 -4.47
CA LYS A 25 15.93 -1.03 -3.76
C LYS A 25 16.82 -0.89 -2.53
N ASP A 26 17.57 0.22 -2.45
CA ASP A 26 18.53 0.49 -1.37
C ASP A 26 17.89 1.29 -0.21
N PHE A 27 16.59 1.62 -0.30
CA PHE A 27 15.85 2.30 0.75
C PHE A 27 15.71 1.42 2.00
N VAL A 28 15.91 2.03 3.18
CA VAL A 28 15.74 1.37 4.49
C VAL A 28 14.75 2.19 5.32
N GLY A 29 13.59 1.60 5.59
CA GLY A 29 12.53 2.23 6.37
C GLY A 29 11.16 1.61 6.08
N VAL A 30 10.10 2.29 6.53
CA VAL A 30 8.72 1.91 6.17
C VAL A 30 8.52 2.18 4.69
N HIS A 31 8.37 1.11 3.91
CA HIS A 31 8.15 1.22 2.48
C HIS A 31 6.71 1.65 2.19
N HIS A 32 5.72 0.88 2.63
CA HIS A 32 4.31 1.26 2.63
C HIS A 32 3.60 0.54 3.77
N PHE A 33 2.35 0.91 4.00
CA PHE A 33 1.45 0.21 4.92
C PHE A 33 0.06 0.09 4.32
N GLY A 34 -0.73 -0.86 4.80
CA GLY A 34 -2.01 -1.20 4.19
C GLY A 34 -3.19 -1.11 5.14
N PHE A 35 -4.35 -0.78 4.60
CA PHE A 35 -5.64 -0.89 5.26
C PHE A 35 -6.49 -1.97 4.60
N TRP A 36 -6.89 -2.96 5.39
CA TRP A 36 -7.91 -3.91 4.96
C TRP A 36 -9.28 -3.31 5.22
N VAL A 37 -9.98 -2.87 4.19
CA VAL A 37 -11.29 -2.17 4.26
C VAL A 37 -12.44 -3.08 3.82
N GLU A 38 -13.68 -2.65 4.01
CA GLU A 38 -14.85 -3.41 3.52
C GLU A 38 -15.26 -2.96 2.11
N ASP A 39 -15.23 -1.65 1.87
CA ASP A 39 -15.61 -1.02 0.61
C ASP A 39 -14.43 -0.21 0.06
N THR A 40 -13.80 -0.72 -1.00
CA THR A 40 -12.66 -0.05 -1.62
C THR A 40 -13.08 1.23 -2.33
N ASP A 41 -14.22 1.26 -3.02
CA ASP A 41 -14.63 2.41 -3.84
C ASP A 41 -14.99 3.62 -2.97
N ALA A 42 -15.67 3.38 -1.84
CA ALA A 42 -15.94 4.42 -0.86
C ALA A 42 -14.65 5.00 -0.28
N VAL A 43 -13.67 4.15 0.04
CA VAL A 43 -12.39 4.59 0.61
C VAL A 43 -11.51 5.29 -0.42
N ILE A 44 -11.49 4.85 -1.69
CA ILE A 44 -10.83 5.56 -2.79
C ILE A 44 -11.34 7.00 -2.86
N SER A 45 -12.67 7.16 -2.87
CA SER A 45 -13.31 8.48 -2.95
C SER A 45 -12.90 9.37 -1.77
N GLU A 46 -12.86 8.83 -0.56
CA GLU A 46 -12.40 9.56 0.63
C GLU A 46 -10.92 9.95 0.55
N VAL A 47 -10.05 9.06 0.07
CA VAL A 47 -8.62 9.34 -0.09
C VAL A 47 -8.40 10.50 -1.07
N GLU A 48 -9.03 10.44 -2.24
CA GLU A 48 -8.91 11.49 -3.27
C GLU A 48 -9.45 12.84 -2.77
N ASN A 49 -10.59 12.84 -2.08
CA ASN A 49 -11.19 14.05 -1.50
C ASN A 49 -10.30 14.72 -0.44
N HIS A 50 -9.41 13.95 0.20
CA HIS A 50 -8.49 14.43 1.24
C HIS A 50 -7.04 14.59 0.75
N GLY A 51 -6.83 14.58 -0.58
CA GLY A 51 -5.54 14.90 -1.20
C GLY A 51 -4.57 13.73 -1.32
N GLY A 52 -5.05 12.49 -1.20
CA GLY A 52 -4.27 11.33 -1.60
C GLY A 52 -4.23 11.19 -3.12
N GLU A 53 -3.05 10.83 -3.65
CA GLU A 53 -2.82 10.71 -5.10
C GLU A 53 -2.65 9.25 -5.49
N TYR A 54 -3.27 8.81 -6.58
CA TYR A 54 -3.12 7.44 -7.08
C TYR A 54 -1.65 7.12 -7.37
N HIS A 55 -1.18 6.00 -6.81
CA HIS A 55 0.16 5.49 -7.01
C HIS A 55 0.07 4.16 -7.76
N PRO A 56 0.44 4.11 -9.05
CA PRO A 56 0.35 2.87 -9.81
C PRO A 56 1.32 1.82 -9.26
N GLY A 57 0.81 0.62 -8.99
CA GLY A 57 1.64 -0.56 -8.74
C GLY A 57 2.28 -1.13 -10.01
N PRO A 58 3.13 -2.17 -9.90
CA PRO A 58 3.74 -2.82 -11.05
C PRO A 58 2.69 -3.39 -12.01
N GLU A 59 2.87 -3.18 -13.32
CA GLU A 59 1.90 -3.49 -14.39
C GLU A 59 1.43 -4.96 -14.45
N ASP A 60 2.17 -5.89 -13.86
CA ASP A 60 1.93 -7.34 -13.95
C ASP A 60 1.34 -7.95 -12.67
N THR A 61 0.94 -7.10 -11.72
CA THR A 61 0.36 -7.54 -10.46
C THR A 61 -1.16 -7.54 -10.56
N LYS A 62 -1.79 -8.72 -10.45
CA LYS A 62 -3.25 -8.88 -10.28
C LYS A 62 -3.66 -8.44 -8.87
N ASN A 63 -3.30 -7.23 -8.51
CA ASN A 63 -3.42 -6.78 -7.15
C ASN A 63 -4.86 -6.31 -6.91
N SER A 64 -5.54 -6.99 -6.00
CA SER A 64 -6.81 -6.60 -5.38
C SER A 64 -6.67 -5.35 -4.49
N GLU A 65 -5.46 -4.79 -4.42
CA GLU A 65 -5.12 -3.57 -3.70
C GLU A 65 -4.96 -2.38 -4.66
N VAL A 66 -5.38 -1.21 -4.19
CA VAL A 66 -5.16 0.09 -4.84
C VAL A 66 -4.21 0.88 -3.98
N LYS A 67 -3.16 1.48 -4.57
CA LYS A 67 -2.15 2.24 -3.82
C LYS A 67 -2.31 3.74 -4.04
N PHE A 68 -1.97 4.49 -3.00
CA PHE A 68 -1.99 5.94 -2.97
C PHE A 68 -0.72 6.48 -2.30
N ARG A 69 -0.42 7.74 -2.57
CA ARG A 69 0.57 8.54 -1.84
C ARG A 69 -0.16 9.62 -1.04
N ASP A 70 0.14 9.72 0.25
CA ASP A 70 -0.39 10.77 1.12
C ASP A 70 0.31 12.13 0.87
N PRO A 71 -0.21 13.24 1.42
CA PRO A 71 0.42 14.56 1.29
C PRO A 71 1.85 14.68 1.84
N ASN A 72 2.30 13.71 2.66
CA ASN A 72 3.67 13.64 3.20
C ASN A 72 4.58 12.74 2.36
N GLY A 73 4.07 12.17 1.28
CA GLY A 73 4.81 11.28 0.39
C GLY A 73 4.84 9.82 0.83
N ILE A 74 4.06 9.41 1.85
CA ILE A 74 4.01 8.02 2.31
C ILE A 74 3.07 7.22 1.41
N VAL A 75 3.57 6.09 0.91
CA VAL A 75 2.77 5.15 0.12
C VAL A 75 1.93 4.28 1.06
N PHE A 76 0.66 4.11 0.73
CA PHE A 76 -0.22 3.17 1.41
C PHE A 76 -1.15 2.46 0.43
N ASP A 77 -1.64 1.28 0.81
CA ASP A 77 -2.59 0.48 0.04
C ASP A 77 -3.92 0.30 0.78
N ILE A 78 -4.97 0.13 -0.02
CA ILE A 78 -6.29 -0.30 0.43
C ILE A 78 -6.68 -1.58 -0.29
N SER A 79 -7.18 -2.56 0.47
CA SER A 79 -7.63 -3.84 -0.07
C SER A 79 -8.89 -4.29 0.63
N SER A 80 -9.88 -4.76 -0.12
CA SER A 80 -11.07 -5.43 0.43
C SER A 80 -10.86 -6.92 0.68
N HIS A 81 -9.86 -7.51 0.03
CA HIS A 81 -9.57 -8.95 0.08
C HIS A 81 -8.42 -9.31 1.03
N GLY A 82 -7.65 -8.31 1.48
CA GLY A 82 -6.45 -8.49 2.30
C GLY A 82 -5.25 -8.94 1.47
N TRP A 83 -4.24 -9.49 2.17
CA TRP A 83 -3.01 -10.02 1.58
C TRP A 83 -2.88 -11.52 1.86
N ASP A 84 -2.15 -12.22 0.99
CA ASP A 84 -1.89 -13.65 1.17
C ASP A 84 -1.29 -13.93 2.55
N GLY A 85 -1.92 -14.87 3.27
CA GLY A 85 -1.52 -15.25 4.63
C GLY A 85 -2.11 -14.36 5.74
N ALA A 86 -2.69 -13.21 5.43
CA ALA A 86 -3.40 -12.39 6.41
C ALA A 86 -4.76 -13.00 6.76
N LYS A 87 -5.19 -12.84 8.02
CA LYS A 87 -6.52 -13.22 8.50
C LYS A 87 -7.11 -12.09 9.33
N ARG A 88 -8.40 -11.85 9.14
CA ARG A 88 -9.22 -11.00 10.02
C ARG A 88 -9.73 -11.80 11.21
#